data_AF-A0AAV1V6P4-F1
#
_entry.id   AF-A0AAV1V6P4-F1
#
_cell.length_a   1.000
_cell.length_b   1.000
_cell.length_c   1.000
_cell.angle_alpha   90.00
_cell.angle_beta   90.00
_cell.angle_gamma   90.00
#
_symmetry.space_group_name_H-M   'P 1'
#
loop_
_entity.id
_entity.type
_entity.pdbx_description
1 polymer ?
#
loop_
_entity_poly.entity_id
_entity_poly.type
_entity_poly.pdbx_seq_one_letter_code
_entity_poly.pdbx_strand_id
1 'polypeptide(L)'
;MDRDLATRVYVLLFMAYRSRSTDKDTQIWLDDWKGRTSRRLAGSMLSPLIDKSDDWRRLRDRGYASDELLRRCNVHHKTQLARHILCVLIYHDEIIALTGSDEEPDNGVTTRLRRHFAGLKSNKPYREAYAAMVASADWSILETFYEQALAQMSPQRTLHY
;
A
#
# COMPACT_ATOMS: atom_id res chain seq x y z
N MET A 1 2.81 3.79 -16.95
CA MET A 1 2.02 3.46 -15.74
C MET A 1 0.59 3.87 -16.01
N ASP A 2 -0.33 2.90 -16.07
CA ASP A 2 -1.72 3.12 -16.44
C ASP A 2 -2.44 3.97 -15.38
N ARG A 3 -3.04 5.10 -15.77
CA ARG A 3 -3.72 6.01 -14.84
C ARG A 3 -4.95 5.36 -14.19
N ASP A 4 -5.47 4.30 -14.79
CA ASP A 4 -6.61 3.55 -14.27
C ASP A 4 -6.24 2.74 -13.01
N LEU A 5 -5.05 2.12 -12.99
CA LEU A 5 -4.61 1.28 -11.86
C LEU A 5 -4.42 2.09 -10.57
N ALA A 6 -3.76 3.25 -10.66
CA ALA A 6 -3.57 4.13 -9.51
C ALA A 6 -4.92 4.58 -8.92
N THR A 7 -5.88 4.93 -9.78
CA THR A 7 -7.22 5.36 -9.39
C THR A 7 -7.96 4.26 -8.65
N ARG A 8 -7.97 3.03 -9.19
CA ARG A 8 -8.60 1.87 -8.55
C ARG A 8 -8.03 1.61 -7.15
N VAL A 9 -6.73 1.80 -6.97
CA VAL A 9 -6.09 1.55 -5.68
C VAL A 9 -6.37 2.68 -4.68
N TYR A 10 -6.43 3.95 -5.11
CA TYR A 10 -6.92 5.03 -4.24
C TYR A 10 -8.33 4.75 -3.72
N VAL A 11 -9.22 4.26 -4.60
CA VAL A 11 -10.59 3.90 -4.19
C VAL A 11 -10.58 2.82 -3.12
N LEU A 12 -9.79 1.77 -3.29
CA LEU A 12 -9.69 0.68 -2.30
C LEU A 12 -9.14 1.18 -0.95
N LEU A 13 -8.10 2.01 -0.96
CA LEU A 13 -7.49 2.57 0.24
C LEU A 13 -8.47 3.48 1.01
N PHE A 14 -9.18 4.36 0.31
CA PHE A 14 -10.16 5.25 0.93
C PHE A 14 -11.37 4.50 1.49
N MET A 15 -11.82 3.44 0.83
CA MET A 15 -12.93 2.62 1.34
C MET A 15 -12.53 1.81 2.56
N ALA A 16 -11.28 1.32 2.60
CA ALA A 16 -10.76 0.68 3.79
C ALA A 16 -10.55 1.65 4.95
N TYR A 17 -10.29 2.94 4.68
CA TYR A 17 -10.26 3.96 5.73
C TYR A 17 -11.67 4.29 6.23
N ARG A 18 -12.62 4.47 5.31
CA ARG A 18 -14.03 4.67 5.65
C ARG A 18 -14.47 3.62 6.66
N SER A 19 -14.27 2.33 6.35
CA SER A 19 -14.82 1.23 7.16
C SER A 19 -14.32 1.20 8.61
N ARG A 20 -13.20 1.87 8.90
CA ARG A 20 -12.61 1.98 10.23
C ARG A 20 -12.89 3.31 10.93
N SER A 21 -13.32 4.32 10.19
CA SER A 21 -13.68 5.61 10.78
C SER A 21 -15.01 5.50 11.51
N THR A 22 -15.10 6.01 12.74
CA THR A 22 -16.36 6.18 13.46
C THR A 22 -16.99 7.56 13.27
N ASP A 23 -16.27 8.48 12.61
CA ASP A 23 -16.75 9.82 12.29
C ASP A 23 -17.74 9.78 11.10
N LYS A 24 -19.02 10.02 11.40
CA LYS A 24 -20.11 9.99 10.42
C LYS A 24 -19.92 10.98 9.28
N ASP A 25 -19.41 12.17 9.57
CA ASP A 25 -19.15 13.18 8.54
C ASP A 25 -18.06 12.72 7.57
N THR A 26 -16.99 12.11 8.10
CA THR A 26 -15.92 11.52 7.29
C THR A 26 -16.43 10.36 6.44
N GLN A 27 -17.30 9.51 6.99
CA GLN A 27 -17.91 8.42 6.24
C GLN A 27 -18.79 8.92 5.08
N ILE A 28 -19.66 9.90 5.34
CA ILE A 28 -20.54 10.51 4.31
C ILE A 28 -19.71 11.15 3.20
N TRP A 29 -18.66 11.87 3.57
CA TRP A 29 -17.78 12.50 2.59
C TRP A 29 -16.99 11.48 1.76
N LEU A 30 -16.50 10.39 2.36
CA LEU A 30 -15.83 9.30 1.63
C LEU A 30 -16.79 8.55 0.69
N ASP A 31 -18.06 8.38 1.08
CA ASP A 31 -19.09 7.81 0.22
C ASP A 31 -19.43 8.71 -0.97
N ASP A 32 -19.53 10.03 -0.76
CA ASP A 32 -19.67 11.01 -1.85
C ASP A 32 -18.45 10.95 -2.78
N TRP A 33 -17.24 10.95 -2.22
CA TRP A 33 -16.00 10.84 -2.98
C TRP A 33 -15.98 9.58 -3.86
N LYS A 34 -16.36 8.41 -3.29
CA LYS A 34 -16.51 7.15 -4.02
C LYS A 34 -17.50 7.29 -5.18
N GLY A 35 -18.68 7.84 -4.91
CA GLY A 35 -19.73 8.06 -5.90
C GLY A 35 -19.30 8.99 -7.05
N ARG A 36 -18.43 9.96 -6.79
CA ARG A 36 -17.85 10.85 -7.82
C ARG A 36 -16.80 10.12 -8.67
N THR A 37 -15.95 9.31 -8.05
CA THR A 37 -14.95 8.49 -8.77
C THR A 37 -15.58 7.38 -9.62
N SER A 38 -16.58 6.66 -9.11
CA SER A 38 -17.26 5.59 -9.83
C SER A 38 -18.06 6.08 -11.03
N ARG A 39 -18.72 7.25 -10.94
CA ARG A 39 -19.49 7.83 -12.05
C ARG A 39 -18.61 8.32 -13.21
N ARG A 40 -17.34 8.65 -12.97
CA ARG A 40 -16.43 9.20 -13.99
C ARG A 40 -15.39 8.22 -14.52
N LEU A 41 -15.24 7.03 -13.92
CA LEU A 41 -14.57 5.89 -14.56
C LEU A 41 -15.25 5.48 -15.88
N ALA A 42 -16.56 5.78 -16.02
CA ALA A 42 -17.31 5.62 -17.27
C ALA A 42 -17.06 6.74 -18.31
N GLY A 43 -16.31 7.80 -17.98
CA GLY A 43 -16.11 8.96 -18.84
C GLY A 43 -14.72 9.60 -18.65
N SER A 44 -13.75 9.09 -19.42
CA SER A 44 -12.40 9.56 -19.82
C SER A 44 -11.57 10.62 -19.04
N MET A 45 -11.98 11.19 -17.89
CA MET A 45 -11.18 12.18 -17.17
C MET A 45 -11.15 11.96 -15.66
N LEU A 46 -10.17 11.16 -15.23
CA LEU A 46 -9.86 10.85 -13.82
C LEU A 46 -8.90 11.87 -13.16
N SER A 47 -8.10 12.59 -13.94
CA SER A 47 -7.05 13.50 -13.43
C SER A 47 -7.54 14.59 -12.46
N PRO A 48 -8.70 15.26 -12.67
CA PRO A 48 -9.15 16.34 -11.78
C PRO A 48 -9.72 15.86 -10.43
N LEU A 49 -10.01 14.56 -10.27
CA LEU A 49 -10.67 14.00 -9.09
C LEU A 49 -9.69 13.64 -7.97
N ILE A 50 -8.50 13.17 -8.36
CA ILE A 50 -7.41 12.86 -7.43
C ILE A 50 -6.66 14.13 -7.04
N ASP A 51 -6.73 15.20 -7.84
CA ASP A 51 -5.97 16.45 -7.63
C ASP A 51 -6.77 17.59 -6.98
N LYS A 52 -7.97 17.34 -6.43
CA LYS A 52 -8.67 18.37 -5.65
C LYS A 52 -7.98 18.57 -4.31
N SER A 53 -7.11 19.57 -4.27
CA SER A 53 -6.36 20.01 -3.08
C SER A 53 -7.21 20.17 -1.82
N ASP A 54 -8.49 20.51 -1.95
CA ASP A 54 -9.42 20.73 -0.84
C ASP A 54 -9.87 19.43 -0.15
N ASP A 55 -10.07 18.35 -0.92
CA ASP A 55 -10.38 17.03 -0.38
C ASP A 55 -9.19 16.52 0.46
N TRP A 56 -7.96 16.77 0.00
CA TRP A 56 -6.73 16.45 0.75
C TRP A 56 -6.48 17.36 1.95
N ARG A 57 -6.87 18.63 1.87
CA ARG A 57 -6.79 19.57 3.00
C ARG A 57 -7.73 19.12 4.11
N ARG A 58 -9.00 18.84 3.77
CA ARG A 58 -10.00 18.31 4.71
C ARG A 58 -9.57 17.01 5.37
N LEU A 59 -8.94 16.11 4.61
CA LEU A 59 -8.33 14.91 5.17
C LEU A 59 -7.32 15.28 6.26
N ARG A 60 -6.29 16.07 5.91
CA ARG A 60 -5.23 16.47 6.87
C ARG A 60 -5.80 17.12 8.12
N ASP A 61 -6.78 18.02 7.97
CA ASP A 61 -7.40 18.76 9.07
C ASP A 61 -8.20 17.84 10.01
N ARG A 62 -8.72 16.71 9.53
CA ARG A 62 -9.49 15.72 10.31
C ARG A 62 -8.66 14.58 10.89
N GLY A 63 -7.34 14.76 11.01
CA GLY A 63 -6.47 13.76 11.61
C GLY A 63 -6.00 12.66 10.66
N TYR A 64 -6.18 12.82 9.35
CA TYR A 64 -5.61 11.91 8.34
C TYR A 64 -4.10 11.72 8.44
N ALA A 65 -3.37 12.71 9.00
CA ALA A 65 -1.94 12.61 9.25
C ALA A 65 -1.55 11.64 10.38
N SER A 66 -2.51 11.21 11.23
CA SER A 66 -2.26 10.25 12.31
C SER A 66 -2.42 8.79 11.88
N ASP A 67 -3.07 8.49 10.75
CA ASP A 67 -3.06 7.15 10.15
C ASP A 67 -1.76 6.95 9.33
N GLU A 68 -0.87 6.11 9.86
CA GLU A 68 0.47 5.89 9.30
C GLU A 68 0.44 5.33 7.87
N LEU A 69 -0.56 4.52 7.53
CA LEU A 69 -0.74 3.94 6.19
C LEU A 69 -1.12 5.04 5.20
N LEU A 70 -2.08 5.89 5.55
CA LEU A 70 -2.56 6.97 4.69
C LEU A 70 -1.54 8.08 4.49
N ARG A 71 -0.75 8.40 5.53
CA ARG A 71 0.39 9.33 5.42
C ARG A 71 1.43 8.85 4.41
N ARG A 72 1.72 7.55 4.39
CA ARG A 72 2.65 6.92 3.42
C ARG A 72 2.05 6.79 2.02
N CYS A 73 0.72 6.91 1.88
CA CYS A 73 0.00 6.89 0.61
C CYS A 73 -0.32 8.30 0.07
N ASN A 74 0.48 9.31 0.41
CA ASN A 74 0.24 10.68 -0.02
C ASN A 74 0.30 10.85 -1.56
N VAL A 75 -0.74 11.46 -2.11
CA VAL A 75 -0.94 11.85 -3.52
C VAL A 75 0.15 12.73 -4.11
N HIS A 76 0.83 13.55 -3.31
CA HIS A 76 2.00 14.29 -3.80
C HIS A 76 3.16 13.35 -4.15
N HIS A 77 3.11 12.10 -3.68
CA HIS A 77 4.05 11.02 -4.00
C HIS A 77 3.36 9.86 -4.75
N LYS A 78 2.47 10.16 -5.72
CA LYS A 78 1.78 9.16 -6.58
C LYS A 78 2.70 8.03 -7.04
N THR A 79 3.93 8.35 -7.46
CA THR A 79 4.94 7.35 -7.90
C THR A 79 5.43 6.47 -6.75
N GLN A 80 5.63 7.04 -5.56
CA GLN A 80 6.05 6.28 -4.37
C GLN A 80 4.94 5.31 -3.92
N LEU A 81 3.70 5.78 -3.88
CA LEU A 81 2.55 4.94 -3.56
C LEU A 81 2.40 3.80 -4.59
N ALA A 82 2.50 4.09 -5.88
CA ALA A 82 2.43 3.07 -6.93
C ALA A 82 3.50 1.98 -6.75
N ARG A 83 4.73 2.35 -6.38
CA ARG A 83 5.80 1.39 -6.08
C ARG A 83 5.48 0.54 -4.86
N HIS A 84 4.91 1.11 -3.79
CA HIS A 84 4.47 0.32 -2.65
C HIS A 84 3.37 -0.67 -3.02
N ILE A 85 2.39 -0.23 -3.81
CA ILE A 85 1.29 -1.10 -4.28
C ILE A 85 1.82 -2.24 -5.14
N LEU A 86 2.67 -1.94 -6.13
CA LEU A 86 3.27 -2.96 -6.99
C LEU A 86 4.07 -3.97 -6.17
N CYS A 87 4.85 -3.50 -5.19
CA CYS A 87 5.61 -4.37 -4.30
C CYS A 87 4.71 -5.36 -3.55
N VAL A 88 3.58 -4.91 -2.99
CA VAL A 88 2.67 -5.81 -2.24
C VAL A 88 1.77 -6.68 -3.11
N LEU A 89 1.64 -6.36 -4.39
CA LEU A 89 0.91 -7.18 -5.35
C LEU A 89 1.81 -8.26 -5.94
N ILE A 90 3.09 -7.95 -6.20
CA ILE A 90 4.06 -8.89 -6.77
C ILE A 90 4.60 -9.82 -5.69
N TYR A 91 5.05 -9.28 -4.56
CA TYR A 91 5.79 -10.03 -3.54
C TYR A 91 4.95 -10.35 -2.29
N HIS A 92 3.67 -10.63 -2.49
CA HIS A 92 2.74 -10.80 -1.37
C HIS A 92 3.18 -11.92 -0.41
N ASP A 93 3.52 -13.08 -0.97
CA ASP A 93 3.82 -14.29 -0.22
C ASP A 93 5.19 -14.18 0.46
N GLU A 94 6.16 -13.56 -0.21
CA GLU A 94 7.50 -13.30 0.32
C GLU A 94 7.46 -12.29 1.46
N ILE A 95 6.61 -11.25 1.36
CA ILE A 95 6.37 -10.32 2.46
C ILE A 95 5.75 -11.05 3.66
N ILE A 96 4.79 -11.97 3.44
CA ILE A 96 4.22 -12.79 4.52
C ILE A 96 5.31 -13.63 5.19
N ALA A 97 6.11 -14.35 4.40
CA ALA A 97 7.20 -15.18 4.90
C ALA A 97 8.21 -14.35 5.72
N LEU A 98 8.50 -13.13 5.27
CA LEU A 98 9.44 -12.22 5.91
C LEU A 98 8.93 -11.63 7.23
N THR A 99 7.65 -11.31 7.32
CA THR A 99 7.08 -10.61 8.50
C THR A 99 6.40 -11.53 9.50
N GLY A 100 6.18 -12.79 9.14
CA GLY A 100 5.33 -13.71 9.89
C GLY A 100 3.84 -13.53 9.56
N SER A 101 3.06 -14.58 9.83
CA SER A 101 1.60 -14.57 9.67
C SER A 101 0.95 -13.88 10.86
N ASP A 102 0.21 -12.80 10.62
CA ASP A 102 -0.90 -12.42 11.50
C ASP A 102 -2.09 -13.31 11.14
N GLU A 103 -2.84 -13.76 12.14
CA GLU A 103 -4.06 -14.59 12.00
C GLU A 103 -5.21 -13.87 11.26
N GLU A 104 -5.02 -12.60 10.86
CA GLU A 104 -6.02 -11.88 10.08
C GLU A 104 -6.13 -12.44 8.65
N PRO A 105 -7.33 -12.94 8.24
CA PRO A 105 -7.55 -13.36 6.87
C PRO A 105 -7.26 -12.20 5.90
N ASP A 106 -6.40 -12.44 4.91
CA ASP A 106 -5.96 -11.45 3.94
C ASP A 106 -7.13 -11.01 3.05
N ASN A 107 -7.82 -9.93 3.44
CA ASN A 107 -9.04 -9.48 2.76
C ASN A 107 -8.84 -8.21 1.89
N GLY A 108 -7.60 -7.74 1.64
CA GLY A 108 -7.37 -6.71 0.63
C GLY A 108 -6.04 -5.94 0.69
N VAL A 109 -5.81 -5.11 -0.33
CA VAL A 109 -4.57 -4.32 -0.57
C VAL A 109 -4.10 -3.51 0.65
N THR A 110 -5.03 -3.05 1.48
CA THR A 110 -4.76 -2.28 2.69
C THR A 110 -4.02 -3.10 3.76
N THR A 111 -4.43 -4.36 3.97
CA THR A 111 -3.77 -5.27 4.92
C THR A 111 -2.36 -5.60 4.45
N ARG A 112 -2.21 -5.87 3.15
CA ARG A 112 -0.89 -6.10 2.52
C ARG A 112 0.04 -4.91 2.66
N LEU A 113 -0.46 -3.68 2.44
CA LEU A 113 0.32 -2.46 2.60
C LEU A 113 0.75 -2.22 4.05
N ARG A 114 -0.09 -2.54 5.05
CA ARG A 114 0.33 -2.45 6.46
C ARG A 114 1.45 -3.42 6.77
N ARG A 115 1.32 -4.67 6.34
CA ARG A 115 2.34 -5.70 6.54
C ARG A 115 3.66 -5.29 5.90
N HIS A 116 3.60 -4.80 4.66
CA HIS A 116 4.74 -4.21 3.96
C HIS A 116 5.40 -3.08 4.75
N PHE A 117 4.63 -2.11 5.24
CA PHE A 117 5.17 -1.00 6.02
C PHE A 117 5.73 -1.41 7.38
N ALA A 118 5.13 -2.41 8.03
CA ALA A 118 5.67 -3.02 9.23
C ALA A 118 7.01 -3.70 8.92
N GLY A 119 7.09 -4.49 7.85
CA GLY A 119 8.32 -5.12 7.36
C GLY A 119 9.42 -4.10 7.06
N LEU A 120 9.12 -3.02 6.34
CA LEU A 120 10.08 -1.94 6.09
C LEU A 120 10.55 -1.25 7.39
N LYS A 121 9.73 -1.25 8.44
CA LYS A 121 10.09 -0.66 9.75
C LYS A 121 10.99 -1.60 10.53
N SER A 122 10.65 -2.89 10.62
CA SER A 122 11.31 -3.87 11.48
C SER A 122 12.50 -4.60 10.82
N ASN A 123 12.52 -4.74 9.49
CA ASN A 123 13.53 -5.49 8.76
C ASN A 123 14.47 -4.54 8.00
N LYS A 124 15.68 -4.33 8.54
CA LYS A 124 16.68 -3.42 7.95
C LYS A 124 17.12 -3.87 6.55
N PRO A 125 17.53 -5.13 6.31
CA PRO A 125 17.85 -5.62 4.97
C PRO A 125 16.74 -5.37 3.94
N TYR A 126 15.49 -5.66 4.30
CA TYR A 126 14.36 -5.43 3.41
C TYR A 126 14.18 -3.94 3.08
N ARG A 127 14.30 -3.07 4.08
CA ARG A 127 14.23 -1.62 3.88
C ARG A 127 15.32 -1.12 2.94
N GLU A 128 16.54 -1.63 3.06
CA GLU A 128 17.68 -1.26 2.21
C GLU A 128 17.48 -1.75 0.77
N ALA A 129 17.04 -3.00 0.58
CA ALA A 129 16.72 -3.55 -0.73
C ALA A 129 15.59 -2.76 -1.42
N TYR A 130 14.53 -2.42 -0.68
CA TYR A 130 13.45 -1.58 -1.19
C TYR A 130 13.94 -0.19 -1.59
N ALA A 131 14.76 0.46 -0.77
CA ALA A 131 15.33 1.77 -1.09
C ALA A 131 16.24 1.73 -2.33
N ALA A 132 17.05 0.66 -2.47
CA ALA A 132 17.91 0.44 -3.62
C ALA A 132 17.09 0.23 -4.91
N MET A 133 16.05 -0.63 -4.88
CA MET A 133 15.10 -0.79 -5.98
C MET A 133 14.47 0.55 -6.38
N VAL A 134 14.07 1.38 -5.42
CA VAL A 134 13.48 2.69 -5.71
C VAL A 134 14.49 3.63 -6.38
N ALA A 135 15.75 3.60 -5.97
CA ALA A 135 16.80 4.48 -6.49
C ALA A 135 17.26 4.09 -7.90
N SER A 136 17.35 2.79 -8.20
CA SER A 136 17.75 2.27 -9.51
C SER A 136 16.58 2.02 -10.46
N ALA A 137 15.35 2.00 -9.95
CA ALA A 137 14.17 1.49 -10.64
C ALA A 137 14.30 0.03 -11.12
N ASP A 138 15.12 -0.78 -10.44
CA ASP A 138 15.39 -2.17 -10.77
C ASP A 138 14.73 -3.12 -9.77
N TRP A 139 13.70 -3.83 -10.23
CA TRP A 139 12.92 -4.77 -9.42
C TRP A 139 13.68 -6.07 -9.10
N SER A 140 14.69 -6.45 -9.88
CA SER A 140 15.49 -7.65 -9.66
C SER A 140 16.26 -7.63 -8.33
N ILE A 141 16.49 -6.42 -7.79
CA ILE A 141 17.06 -6.22 -6.45
C ILE A 141 16.16 -6.84 -5.37
N LEU A 142 14.84 -6.71 -5.50
CA LEU A 142 13.90 -7.30 -4.55
C LEU A 142 13.80 -8.82 -4.75
N GLU A 143 13.82 -9.31 -5.99
CA GLU A 143 13.86 -10.76 -6.30
C GLU A 143 15.06 -11.41 -5.62
N THR A 144 16.25 -10.86 -5.86
CA THR A 144 17.51 -11.33 -5.26
C THR A 144 17.46 -11.30 -3.74
N PHE A 145 16.91 -10.23 -3.15
CA PHE A 145 16.75 -10.10 -1.71
C PHE A 145 15.85 -11.20 -1.15
N TYR A 146 14.68 -11.43 -1.74
CA TYR A 146 13.74 -12.43 -1.23
C TYR A 146 14.26 -13.85 -1.39
N GLU A 147 14.90 -14.18 -2.51
CA GLU A 147 15.56 -15.47 -2.72
C GLU A 147 16.58 -15.75 -1.61
N GLN A 148 17.43 -14.77 -1.29
CA GLN A 148 18.43 -14.88 -0.24
C GLN A 148 17.80 -14.99 1.15
N ALA A 149 16.80 -14.15 1.45
CA ALA A 149 16.12 -14.14 2.74
C ALA A 149 15.42 -15.49 3.01
N LEU A 150 14.73 -16.04 2.02
CA LEU A 150 14.05 -17.33 2.13
C LEU A 150 15.04 -18.51 2.21
N ALA A 151 16.13 -18.46 1.46
CA ALA A 151 17.21 -19.45 1.57
C ALA A 151 17.83 -19.48 2.96
N GLN A 152 17.97 -18.33 3.63
CA GLN A 152 18.49 -18.19 4.99
C GLN A 152 17.47 -18.56 6.08
N MET A 153 16.17 -18.53 5.78
CA MET A 153 15.10 -19.03 6.66
C MET A 153 14.92 -20.55 6.57
N SER A 154 15.42 -21.17 5.49
CA SER A 154 15.33 -22.62 5.22
C SER A 154 16.37 -23.54 5.89
N PRO A 155 17.51 -23.11 6.49
CA PRO A 155 18.50 -24.03 7.04
C PRO A 155 18.27 -24.24 8.54
N GLN A 156 17.23 -25.00 8.89
CA GLN A 156 17.05 -25.63 10.21
C GLN A 156 16.11 -26.87 10.17
N ARG A 157 15.98 -27.52 9.00
CA ARG A 157 15.41 -28.87 8.89
C ARG A 157 16.48 -29.86 8.42
N THR A 158 17.61 -29.90 9.11
CA THR A 158 18.61 -30.95 8.92
C THR A 158 18.43 -32.00 10.01
N LEU A 159 17.71 -33.06 9.64
CA LEU A 159 17.86 -34.47 10.06
C LEU A 159 18.44 -34.71 11.46
N HIS A 160 17.56 -34.94 12.43
CA HIS A 160 17.85 -35.89 13.50
C HIS A 160 17.32 -37.26 13.06
N TYR A 161 18.27 -38.15 12.72
CA TYR A 161 18.05 -39.59 12.60
C TYR A 161 17.91 -40.22 13.99
#